data_AF-A0A6I3HEJ6-F1
#
_entry.id   AF-A0A6I3HEJ6-F1
#
_cell.length_a   1.000
_cell.length_b   1.000
_cell.length_c   1.000
_cell.angle_alpha   90.00
_cell.angle_beta   90.00
_cell.angle_gamma   90.00
#
_symmetry.space_group_name_H-M   'P 1'
#
loop_
_entity.id
_entity.type
_entity.pdbx_description
1 polymer ?
#
loop_
_entity_poly.entity_id
_entity_poly.type
_entity_poly.pdbx_seq_one_letter_code
_entity_poly.pdbx_strand_id
1 'polypeptide(L)'
;PTPVYNFDPIPTVTRVDDFWYRKYGETKDGKLVRIASTAEVAQQRTDGKGIHLPSPSYWPIVLAFGLPIVAYGLIFSLWLALIGGIIVLAAIYGWIMEPPDDPDVAHDDHGPEAHASDGGDTAVPDSADAVKEIETVG
;
A
#
# COMPACT_ATOMS: atom_id res chain seq x y z
N PRO A 1 8.51 15.51 7.16
CA PRO A 1 7.65 14.87 6.13
C PRO A 1 6.78 13.81 6.79
N THR A 2 5.64 13.46 6.20
CA THR A 2 4.85 12.29 6.62
C THR A 2 5.57 10.99 6.22
N PRO A 3 5.31 9.87 6.92
CA PRO A 3 5.81 8.56 6.50
C PRO A 3 5.13 8.10 5.20
N VAL A 4 5.73 7.13 4.51
CA VAL A 4 5.22 6.56 3.24
C VAL A 4 3.84 5.94 3.42
N TYR A 5 3.56 5.40 4.60
CA TYR A 5 2.27 4.81 4.99
C TYR A 5 1.24 5.83 5.51
N ASN A 6 1.54 7.13 5.47
CA ASN A 6 0.70 8.25 5.91
C ASN A 6 0.40 8.31 7.42
N PHE A 7 -0.41 7.39 7.94
CA PHE A 7 -0.93 7.41 9.31
C PHE A 7 -0.47 6.22 10.13
N ASP A 8 -0.12 6.50 11.38
CA ASP A 8 0.15 5.47 12.39
C ASP A 8 -0.10 6.08 13.79
N PRO A 9 -1.18 5.67 14.48
CA PRO A 9 -2.24 4.74 14.06
C PRO A 9 -3.29 5.39 13.12
N ILE A 10 -4.24 4.59 12.63
CA ILE A 10 -5.39 5.09 11.85
C ILE A 10 -6.20 6.07 12.71
N PRO A 11 -6.50 7.30 12.21
CA PRO A 11 -7.30 8.27 12.96
C PRO A 11 -8.78 7.87 13.02
N THR A 12 -9.37 7.97 14.21
CA THR A 12 -10.83 7.97 14.36
C THR A 12 -11.36 9.38 14.07
N VAL A 13 -12.11 9.53 12.98
CA VAL A 13 -12.69 10.81 12.55
C VAL A 13 -14.17 10.87 12.94
N THR A 14 -14.55 11.87 13.73
CA THR A 14 -15.95 12.05 14.17
C THR A 14 -16.70 13.16 13.43
N ARG A 15 -15.96 14.01 12.71
CA ARG A 15 -16.45 15.25 12.10
C ARG A 15 -15.48 15.71 11.00
N VAL A 16 -15.99 16.50 10.05
CA VAL A 16 -15.24 16.91 8.85
C VAL A 16 -13.89 17.55 9.18
N ASP A 17 -13.84 18.37 10.22
CA ASP A 17 -12.60 18.98 10.72
C ASP A 17 -12.23 18.49 12.13
N ASP A 18 -12.11 17.17 12.27
CA ASP A 18 -11.82 16.52 13.55
C ASP A 18 -10.57 17.08 14.23
N PHE A 19 -9.50 17.33 13.47
CA PHE A 19 -8.26 17.87 14.03
C PHE A 19 -8.41 19.31 14.54
N TRP A 20 -9.19 20.16 13.87
CA TRP A 20 -9.52 21.48 14.39
C TRP A 20 -10.31 21.40 15.69
N TYR A 21 -11.35 20.56 15.70
CA TYR A 21 -12.26 20.47 16.83
C TYR A 21 -11.72 19.73 18.04
N ARG A 22 -10.61 19.00 17.89
CA ARG A 22 -9.80 18.52 19.01
C ARG A 22 -8.97 19.63 19.64
N LYS A 23 -8.56 20.64 18.86
CA LYS A 23 -7.81 21.81 19.35
C LYS A 23 -8.72 22.92 19.87
N TYR A 24 -9.91 23.07 19.29
CA TYR A 24 -10.83 24.17 19.58
C TYR A 24 -12.24 23.67 19.92
N GLY A 25 -12.79 24.22 21.01
CA GLY A 25 -14.17 24.02 21.44
C GLY A 25 -14.95 25.32 21.47
N GLU A 26 -16.26 25.24 21.68
CA GLU A 26 -17.13 26.40 21.83
C GLU A 26 -17.60 26.52 23.28
N THR A 27 -17.51 27.72 23.85
CA THR A 27 -18.10 28.04 25.16
C THR A 27 -19.63 28.12 25.03
N LYS A 28 -20.37 28.06 26.14
CA LYS A 28 -21.84 28.23 26.18
C LYS A 28 -22.33 29.50 25.45
N ASP A 29 -21.48 30.52 25.39
CA ASP A 29 -21.75 31.79 24.70
C ASP A 29 -21.41 31.77 23.19
N GLY A 30 -21.10 30.60 22.62
CA GLY A 30 -20.74 30.44 21.20
C GLY A 30 -19.34 30.95 20.82
N LYS A 31 -18.47 31.25 21.80
CA LYS A 31 -17.10 31.70 21.54
C LYS A 31 -16.16 30.52 21.33
N LEU A 32 -15.38 30.56 20.25
CA LEU A 32 -14.34 29.58 19.98
C LEU A 32 -13.15 29.78 20.93
N VAL A 33 -12.75 28.72 21.61
CA VAL A 33 -11.63 28.71 22.55
C VAL A 33 -10.71 27.52 22.27
N ARG A 34 -9.41 27.70 22.46
CA ARG A 34 -8.45 26.60 22.34
C ARG A 34 -8.53 25.72 23.59
N ILE A 35 -8.83 24.44 23.40
CA ILE A 35 -8.99 23.46 24.47
C ILE A 35 -7.79 22.52 24.61
N ALA A 36 -6.97 22.40 23.55
CA ALA A 36 -5.76 21.58 23.56
C ALA A 36 -4.68 22.16 22.63
N SER A 37 -3.42 21.84 22.94
CA SER A 37 -2.28 22.13 22.09
C SER A 37 -2.20 21.14 20.94
N THR A 38 -1.44 21.52 19.89
CA THR A 38 -1.22 20.63 18.74
C THR A 38 -0.51 19.34 19.13
N ALA A 39 0.45 19.41 20.07
CA ALA A 39 1.20 18.26 20.53
C ALA A 39 0.33 17.27 21.33
N GLU A 40 -0.63 17.77 22.10
CA GLU A 40 -1.55 16.93 22.88
C GLU A 40 -2.57 16.22 21.99
N VAL A 41 -2.99 16.84 20.88
CA VAL A 41 -3.94 16.22 19.95
C VAL A 41 -3.25 15.45 18.83
N ALA A 42 -1.94 15.61 18.64
CA ALA A 42 -1.20 14.89 17.63
C ALA A 42 -1.23 13.39 17.95
N GLN A 43 -1.33 12.58 16.91
CA GLN A 43 -1.26 11.14 17.06
C GLN A 43 0.13 10.74 17.53
N GLN A 44 0.18 9.87 18.53
CA GLN A 44 1.42 9.25 18.96
C GLN A 44 1.72 8.10 17.99
N ARG A 45 2.89 8.14 17.37
CA ARG A 45 3.34 7.10 16.45
C ARG A 45 3.54 5.78 17.20
N THR A 46 3.21 4.66 16.56
CA THR A 46 3.56 3.33 17.06
C THR A 46 4.87 2.87 16.42
N ASP A 47 5.09 1.56 16.27
CA ASP A 47 6.29 1.03 15.61
C ASP A 47 6.12 0.85 14.09
N GLY A 48 4.94 1.20 13.54
CA GLY A 48 4.64 1.08 12.11
C GLY A 48 4.57 -0.36 11.60
N LYS A 49 4.51 -1.36 12.49
CA LYS A 49 4.41 -2.77 12.11
C LYS A 49 3.02 -3.13 11.62
N GLY A 50 2.94 -4.08 10.69
CA GLY A 50 1.69 -4.56 10.11
C GLY A 50 1.05 -3.60 9.11
N ILE A 51 1.76 -2.55 8.69
CA ILE A 51 1.31 -1.66 7.63
C ILE A 51 1.87 -2.16 6.30
N HIS A 52 0.99 -2.65 5.43
CA HIS A 52 1.35 -3.12 4.10
C HIS A 52 1.23 -1.98 3.08
N LEU A 53 2.25 -1.83 2.25
CA LEU A 53 2.27 -0.90 1.12
C LEU A 53 2.11 -1.70 -0.17
N PRO A 54 1.37 -1.16 -1.16
CA PRO A 54 1.30 -1.80 -2.47
C PRO A 54 2.69 -1.82 -3.11
N SER A 55 2.99 -2.89 -3.85
CA SER A 55 4.25 -2.99 -4.58
C SER A 55 4.33 -1.96 -5.73
N PRO A 56 5.52 -1.45 -6.04
CA PRO A 56 5.70 -0.55 -7.18
C PRO A 56 5.51 -1.31 -8.50
N SER A 57 4.83 -0.68 -9.48
CA SER A 57 4.57 -1.25 -10.82
C SER A 57 5.16 -0.41 -11.95
N TYR A 58 5.76 -1.08 -12.94
CA TYR A 58 6.29 -0.43 -14.15
C TYR A 58 5.30 -0.39 -15.31
N TRP A 59 4.21 -1.17 -15.28
CA TRP A 59 3.27 -1.23 -16.39
C TRP A 59 2.54 0.09 -16.72
N PRO A 60 2.17 0.94 -15.73
CA PRO A 60 1.56 2.24 -16.02
C PRO A 60 2.43 3.12 -16.92
N ILE A 61 3.74 3.15 -16.69
CA ILE A 61 4.65 3.99 -17.48
C ILE A 61 4.84 3.43 -18.89
N VAL A 62 4.89 2.10 -19.05
CA VAL A 62 4.96 1.45 -20.37
C VAL A 62 3.68 1.70 -21.17
N LEU A 63 2.51 1.60 -20.53
CA LEU A 63 1.22 1.92 -21.16
C LEU A 63 1.20 3.38 -21.62
N ALA A 64 1.56 4.31 -20.73
CA ALA A 64 1.61 5.73 -21.04
C ALA A 64 2.56 6.05 -22.19
N PHE A 65 3.68 5.33 -22.31
CA PHE A 65 4.63 5.47 -23.42
C PHE A 65 4.09 4.97 -24.77
N GLY A 66 3.27 3.92 -24.77
CA GLY A 66 2.65 3.40 -25.99
C GLY A 66 1.63 4.36 -26.61
N LEU A 67 0.89 5.13 -25.80
CA LEU A 67 -0.19 6.01 -26.27
C LEU A 67 0.29 7.13 -27.23
N PRO A 68 1.37 7.88 -26.96
CA PRO A 68 1.93 8.84 -27.91
C PRO A 68 2.34 8.20 -29.25
N ILE A 69 2.85 6.97 -29.23
CA ILE A 69 3.25 6.25 -30.45
C ILE A 69 2.00 5.91 -31.28
N VAL A 70 0.92 5.45 -30.63
CA VAL A 70 -0.37 5.23 -31.29
C VAL A 70 -0.89 6.52 -31.90
N ALA A 71 -0.97 7.59 -31.11
CA ALA A 71 -1.50 8.88 -31.55
C ALA A 71 -0.69 9.45 -32.73
N TYR A 72 0.64 9.42 -32.64
CA TYR A 72 1.52 9.86 -33.73
C TYR A 72 1.34 9.00 -34.99
N GLY A 73 1.24 7.68 -34.83
CA GLY A 73 0.98 6.78 -35.94
C GLY A 73 -0.36 7.02 -36.63
N LEU A 74 -1.43 7.32 -35.88
CA LEU A 74 -2.72 7.63 -36.47
C LEU A 74 -2.69 8.90 -37.35
N ILE A 75 -1.81 9.86 -37.04
CA ILE A 75 -1.66 11.09 -37.82
C ILE A 75 -0.78 10.88 -39.05
N PHE A 76 0.35 10.20 -38.91
CA PHE A 76 1.41 10.20 -39.92
C PHE A 76 1.69 8.84 -40.59
N SER A 77 1.42 7.72 -39.93
CA SER A 77 1.66 6.37 -40.48
C SER A 77 0.99 5.27 -39.66
N LEU A 78 0.01 4.57 -40.25
CA LEU A 78 -0.72 3.48 -39.58
C LEU A 78 0.19 2.34 -39.10
N TRP A 79 1.35 2.12 -39.72
CA TRP A 79 2.32 1.14 -39.26
C TRP A 79 2.92 1.49 -37.88
N LEU A 80 3.14 2.77 -37.60
CA LEU A 80 3.57 3.22 -36.26
C LEU A 80 2.43 3.06 -35.24
N ALA A 81 1.18 3.24 -35.67
CA ALA A 81 0.02 3.04 -34.80
C ALA A 81 -0.09 1.57 -34.36
N LEU A 82 0.20 0.63 -35.26
CA LEU A 82 0.24 -0.80 -34.94
C LEU A 82 1.32 -1.12 -33.88
N ILE A 83 2.53 -0.57 -34.02
CA ILE A 83 3.61 -0.77 -33.04
C ILE A 83 3.20 -0.23 -31.66
N GLY A 84 2.66 0.99 -31.61
CA GLY A 84 2.14 1.56 -30.37
C GLY A 84 1.02 0.71 -29.78
N GLY A 85 0.13 0.17 -30.62
CA GLY A 85 -0.97 -0.72 -30.21
C GLY A 85 -0.46 -2.01 -29.57
N ILE A 86 0.58 -2.62 -30.12
CA ILE A 86 1.22 -3.81 -29.53
C ILE A 86 1.80 -3.49 -28.15
N ILE A 87 2.48 -2.34 -28.01
CA ILE A 87 3.04 -1.89 -26.72
C ILE A 87 1.92 -1.72 -25.68
N VAL A 88 0.82 -1.05 -26.07
CA VAL A 88 -0.34 -0.85 -25.18
C VAL A 88 -0.96 -2.19 -24.76
N LEU A 89 -1.16 -3.12 -25.70
CA LEU A 89 -1.72 -4.45 -25.39
C LEU A 89 -0.80 -5.25 -24.47
N ALA A 90 0.51 -5.24 -24.73
CA ALA A 90 1.49 -5.89 -23.86
C ALA A 90 1.51 -5.26 -22.46
N ALA A 91 1.40 -3.94 -22.36
CA ALA A 91 1.38 -3.25 -21.09
C ALA A 91 0.14 -3.58 -20.26
N ILE A 92 -1.04 -3.60 -20.89
CA ILE A 92 -2.29 -4.01 -20.23
C ILE A 92 -2.21 -5.46 -19.78
N TYR A 93 -1.75 -6.35 -20.66
CA TYR A 93 -1.61 -7.77 -20.34
C TYR A 93 -0.66 -7.99 -19.16
N GLY A 94 0.51 -7.33 -19.19
CA GLY A 94 1.48 -7.40 -18.11
C GLY A 94 0.94 -6.87 -16.80
N TRP A 95 0.20 -5.76 -16.83
CA TRP A 95 -0.42 -5.18 -15.64
C TRP A 95 -1.51 -6.09 -15.04
N ILE A 96 -2.29 -6.77 -15.88
CA ILE A 96 -3.31 -7.73 -15.42
C ILE A 96 -2.67 -8.95 -14.75
N MET A 97 -1.51 -9.38 -15.23
CA MET A 97 -0.79 -10.55 -14.69
C MET A 97 0.08 -10.21 -13.48
N GLU A 98 0.28 -8.93 -13.17
CA GLU A 98 1.03 -8.48 -12.01
C GLU A 98 0.20 -8.71 -10.72
N PRO A 99 0.74 -9.43 -9.72
CA PRO A 99 0.11 -9.52 -8.41
C PRO A 99 -0.02 -8.14 -7.76
N PRO A 100 -1.16 -7.82 -7.12
CA PRO A 100 -1.37 -6.51 -6.49
C PRO A 100 -0.52 -6.28 -5.23
N ASP A 101 -0.15 -7.37 -4.55
CA ASP A 101 0.75 -7.40 -3.40
C ASP A 101 1.62 -8.66 -3.50
N ASP A 102 2.89 -8.59 -3.10
CA ASP A 102 3.77 -9.76 -2.99
C ASP A 102 3.56 -10.41 -1.60
N PRO A 103 3.02 -11.63 -1.51
CA PRO A 103 2.82 -12.29 -0.23
C PRO A 103 4.12 -12.70 0.48
N ASP A 104 5.30 -12.64 -0.15
CA ASP A 104 6.52 -13.24 0.42
C ASP A 104 7.83 -12.44 0.21
N VAL A 105 7.81 -11.11 0.28
CA VAL A 105 9.07 -10.37 0.55
C VAL A 105 9.30 -10.34 2.05
N ALA A 106 9.71 -11.48 2.61
CA ALA A 106 10.70 -11.42 3.67
C ALA A 106 11.84 -10.58 3.10
N HIS A 107 12.09 -9.42 3.71
CA HIS A 107 13.31 -8.68 3.45
C HIS A 107 14.48 -9.55 3.94
N ASP A 108 14.94 -10.47 3.09
CA ASP A 108 16.24 -11.09 3.26
C ASP A 108 17.25 -9.96 3.05
N ASP A 109 17.70 -9.43 4.18
CA ASP A 109 18.87 -8.59 4.31
C ASP A 109 19.97 -9.19 3.43
N HIS A 110 20.33 -8.50 2.35
CA HIS A 110 21.56 -8.78 1.62
C HIS A 110 22.77 -8.40 2.51
N GLY A 111 23.04 -9.21 3.52
CA GLY A 111 24.35 -9.32 4.15
C GLY A 111 25.33 -9.96 3.17
N PRO A 112 26.62 -9.56 3.20
CA PRO A 112 27.57 -10.06 2.23
C PRO A 112 28.01 -11.48 2.61
N GLU A 113 28.12 -12.33 1.58
CA GLU A 113 28.84 -13.61 1.53
C GLU A 113 28.17 -14.85 2.17
N ALA A 114 27.83 -15.85 1.34
CA ALA A 114 28.57 -17.11 1.25
C ALA A 114 27.85 -18.10 0.33
N HIS A 115 28.56 -18.59 -0.69
CA HIS A 115 28.20 -19.78 -1.44
C HIS A 115 28.35 -21.02 -0.54
N ALA A 116 27.30 -21.83 -0.38
CA ALA A 116 27.43 -23.27 -0.11
C ALA A 116 26.10 -23.99 -0.37
N SER A 117 26.24 -25.19 -0.92
CA SER A 117 25.24 -26.11 -1.46
C SER A 117 24.33 -26.79 -0.43
N ASP A 118 23.37 -27.55 -0.99
CA ASP A 118 22.69 -28.73 -0.40
C ASP A 118 21.41 -28.35 0.39
N GLY A 119 20.23 -28.90 0.19
CA GLY A 119 19.77 -30.16 -0.40
C GLY A 119 18.54 -30.60 0.41
N GLY A 120 17.52 -31.19 -0.23
CA GLY A 120 16.52 -32.00 0.48
C GLY A 120 15.16 -31.34 0.80
N ASP A 121 14.25 -31.49 -0.16
CA ASP A 121 12.88 -32.02 -0.01
C ASP A 121 12.41 -32.40 1.42
N THR A 122 11.31 -31.80 1.90
CA THR A 122 10.23 -32.53 2.61
C THR A 122 8.96 -31.68 2.67
N ALA A 123 7.90 -32.16 2.03
CA ALA A 123 6.51 -31.81 2.29
C ALA A 123 6.01 -32.42 3.61
N VAL A 124 4.67 -32.36 3.81
CA VAL A 124 3.80 -33.16 4.71
C VAL A 124 3.34 -32.36 5.97
N PRO A 125 2.08 -32.48 6.45
CA PRO A 125 0.80 -32.09 5.84
C PRO A 125 -0.15 -31.43 6.88
N ASP A 126 -1.38 -31.15 6.45
CA ASP A 126 -2.53 -30.75 7.25
C ASP A 126 -2.90 -31.80 8.33
N SER A 127 -3.30 -31.36 9.52
CA SER A 127 -3.86 -32.21 10.58
C SER A 127 -4.75 -31.37 11.49
N ALA A 128 -6.05 -31.44 11.21
CA ALA A 128 -7.14 -31.01 12.06
C ALA A 128 -7.21 -31.82 13.36
N ASP A 129 -7.92 -31.23 14.32
CA ASP A 129 -8.41 -31.78 15.60
C ASP A 129 -7.40 -31.81 16.76
N ALA A 130 -7.54 -30.88 17.72
CA ALA A 130 -8.41 -31.12 18.86
C ALA A 130 -8.27 -30.08 20.02
N VAL A 131 -9.42 -29.82 20.67
CA VAL A 131 -9.61 -29.56 22.12
C VAL A 131 -9.79 -28.11 22.63
N LYS A 132 -11.08 -27.79 22.85
CA LYS A 132 -11.76 -27.11 24.00
C LYS A 132 -11.70 -25.58 24.21
N GLU A 133 -12.84 -24.97 23.88
CA GLU A 133 -13.74 -24.18 24.74
C GLU A 133 -13.35 -24.01 26.22
N ILE A 134 -13.22 -22.74 26.65
CA ILE A 134 -13.54 -22.25 28.00
C ILE A 134 -13.96 -20.77 27.91
N GLU A 135 -15.26 -20.51 28.13
CA GLU A 135 -15.76 -19.21 28.57
C GLU A 135 -15.25 -18.90 29.98
N THR A 136 -14.93 -17.64 30.27
CA THR A 136 -15.13 -17.09 31.62
C THR A 136 -15.46 -15.60 31.52
N VAL A 137 -16.65 -15.28 32.05
CA VAL A 137 -17.20 -13.94 32.28
C VAL A 137 -16.45 -13.26 33.44
N GLY A 138 -16.18 -11.97 33.27
CA GLY A 138 -15.72 -11.05 34.32
C GLY A 138 -15.71 -9.62 33.81
#